data_AF-A0A6I2R578-F1
#
_entry.id   AF-A0A6I2R578-F1
#
_cell.length_a   1.000
_cell.length_b   1.000
_cell.length_c   1.000
_cell.angle_alpha   90.00
_cell.angle_beta   90.00
_cell.angle_gamma   90.00
#
_symmetry.space_group_name_H-M   'P 1'
#
loop_
_entity.id
_entity.type
_entity.pdbx_description
1 polymer ?
#
loop_
_entity_poly.entity_id
_entity_poly.type
_entity_poly.pdbx_seq_one_letter_code
_entity_poly.pdbx_strand_id
1 'polypeptide(L)'
;MADVLRLIRESAQAEIDAGEDLYILEESAGELTVVDDTEGHDRAIRYTAHDRITPAWVEERILVAESAKQCRYTVNTKILAEYLTRVVPKDVLHTLEKIIIVTDDEKDWEELFPQLEDRHGNPILEVCDLPDETLVGYQWAMYQVVLINLKAIINAARELWPMVGMMVKSEVNTGVCTTLLHELFHMAQNDPYAPEELFKGLPKDPEQAAEAWAINTWETDGEYVLNQLKSANKKSIGK
;
A
#
# COMPACT_ATOMS: atom_id res chain seq x y z
N MET A 1 14.34 13.07 17.96
CA MET A 1 13.42 12.88 16.84
C MET A 1 14.22 12.92 15.56
N ALA A 2 13.97 12.03 14.60
CA ALA A 2 14.62 12.06 13.28
C ALA A 2 14.33 13.39 12.55
N ASP A 3 15.24 13.83 11.68
CA ASP A 3 15.14 15.15 11.02
C ASP A 3 13.84 15.34 10.24
N VAL A 4 13.37 14.31 9.52
CA VAL A 4 12.11 14.35 8.77
C VAL A 4 10.91 14.58 9.69
N LEU A 5 10.81 13.83 10.80
CA LEU A 5 9.72 13.98 11.75
C LEU A 5 9.74 15.34 12.43
N ARG A 6 10.94 15.89 12.70
CA ARG A 6 11.08 17.24 13.25
C ARG A 6 10.52 18.29 12.30
N LEU A 7 10.81 18.18 11.00
CA LEU A 7 10.28 19.11 9.99
C LEU A 7 8.76 19.02 9.89
N ILE A 8 8.20 17.81 9.82
CA ILE A 8 6.74 17.59 9.79
C ILE A 8 6.09 18.17 11.04
N ARG A 9 6.66 17.92 12.21
CA ARG A 9 6.17 18.48 13.48
C ARG A 9 6.28 20.00 13.52
N GLU A 10 7.32 20.61 12.98
CA GLU A 10 7.45 22.08 12.89
C GLU A 10 6.37 22.68 11.97
N SER A 11 6.12 22.06 10.82
CA SER A 11 5.05 22.47 9.90
C SER A 11 3.66 22.33 10.53
N ALA A 12 3.35 21.16 11.10
CA ALA A 12 2.07 20.91 11.78
C ALA A 12 1.84 21.90 12.93
N GLN A 13 2.88 22.21 13.72
CA GLN A 13 2.75 23.20 14.80
C GLN A 13 2.45 24.60 14.26
N ALA A 14 3.02 24.99 13.12
CA ALA A 14 2.76 26.30 12.52
C ALA A 14 1.29 26.44 12.07
N GLU A 15 0.69 25.36 11.56
CA GLU A 15 -0.73 25.31 11.17
C GLU A 15 -1.65 25.33 12.40
N ILE A 16 -1.30 24.56 13.45
CA ILE A 16 -2.00 24.60 14.75
C ILE A 16 -1.97 26.03 15.33
N ASP A 17 -0.81 26.68 15.31
CA ASP A 17 -0.63 28.05 15.83
C ASP A 17 -1.39 29.08 14.97
N ALA A 18 -1.63 28.78 13.69
CA ALA A 18 -2.46 29.58 12.78
C ALA A 18 -3.97 29.39 13.03
N GLY A 19 -4.35 28.40 13.84
CA GLY A 19 -5.73 28.13 14.22
C GLY A 19 -6.45 27.09 13.34
N GLU A 20 -5.71 26.30 12.57
CA GLU A 20 -6.28 25.14 11.89
C GLU A 20 -6.69 24.06 12.91
N ASP A 21 -7.75 23.31 12.60
CA ASP A 21 -8.27 22.23 13.46
C ASP A 21 -7.40 20.97 13.36
N LEU A 22 -6.14 21.11 13.80
CA LEU A 22 -5.11 20.07 13.83
C LEU A 22 -4.64 19.84 15.26
N TYR A 23 -4.13 18.65 15.55
CA TYR A 23 -3.41 18.40 16.79
C TYR A 23 -2.40 17.24 16.69
N ILE A 24 -1.39 17.28 17.56
CA ILE A 24 -0.44 16.17 17.71
C ILE A 24 -1.03 15.17 18.72
N LEU A 25 -1.30 13.96 18.25
CA LEU A 25 -1.85 12.89 19.10
C LEU A 25 -0.73 12.12 19.81
N GLU A 26 0.34 11.77 19.10
CA GLU A 26 1.47 11.02 19.63
C GLU A 26 2.79 11.55 19.08
N GLU A 27 3.83 11.54 19.91
CA GLU A 27 5.17 11.98 19.55
C GLU A 27 6.23 11.12 20.23
N SER A 28 7.14 10.57 19.44
CA SER A 28 8.30 9.82 19.93
C SER A 28 9.55 10.11 19.11
N ALA A 29 10.66 9.45 19.47
CA ALA A 29 11.91 9.61 18.73
C ALA A 29 11.81 9.15 17.27
N GLY A 30 10.90 8.21 16.96
CA GLY A 30 10.79 7.63 15.63
C GLY A 30 9.39 7.53 15.05
N GLU A 31 8.38 8.08 15.72
CA GLU A 31 7.00 8.17 15.24
C GLU A 31 6.39 9.51 15.63
N LEU A 32 5.50 10.02 14.80
CA LEU A 32 4.71 11.24 15.02
C LEU A 32 3.31 11.01 14.46
N THR A 33 2.26 11.30 15.22
CA THR A 33 0.88 11.22 14.72
C THR A 33 0.27 12.61 14.73
N VAL A 34 -0.07 13.10 13.54
CA VAL A 34 -0.82 14.36 13.35
C VAL A 34 -2.26 13.99 13.04
N VAL A 35 -3.21 14.60 13.73
CA VAL A 35 -4.64 14.45 13.43
C VAL A 35 -5.13 15.71 12.77
N ASP A 36 -5.79 15.53 11.63
CA ASP A 36 -6.46 16.58 10.87
C ASP A 36 -7.98 16.44 11.01
N ASP A 37 -8.60 17.41 11.68
CA ASP A 37 -10.04 17.50 11.91
C ASP A 37 -10.68 18.70 11.20
N THR A 38 -9.99 19.31 10.21
CA THR A 38 -10.52 20.45 9.45
C THR A 38 -11.84 20.15 8.73
N GLU A 39 -12.07 18.90 8.34
CA GLU A 39 -13.31 18.43 7.71
C GLU A 39 -14.25 17.66 8.67
N GLY A 40 -13.93 17.59 9.98
CA GLY A 40 -14.71 16.85 10.97
C GLY A 40 -14.58 15.32 10.85
N HIS A 41 -13.49 14.85 10.24
CA HIS A 41 -13.21 13.43 9.99
C HIS A 41 -12.12 12.87 10.89
N ASP A 42 -11.44 13.71 11.68
CA ASP A 42 -10.43 13.28 12.65
C ASP A 42 -9.38 12.33 12.02
N ARG A 43 -8.89 12.66 10.82
CA ARG A 43 -7.96 11.85 10.05
C ARG A 43 -6.59 11.82 10.73
N ALA A 44 -6.23 10.67 11.30
CA ALA A 44 -4.91 10.47 11.89
C ALA A 44 -3.90 10.01 10.83
N ILE A 45 -2.78 10.73 10.73
CA ILE A 45 -1.66 10.37 9.87
C ILE A 45 -0.44 10.10 10.76
N ARG A 46 -0.02 8.84 10.80
CA ARG A 46 1.15 8.39 11.56
C ARG A 46 2.38 8.38 10.64
N TYR A 47 3.36 9.20 10.98
CA TYR A 47 4.64 9.31 10.29
C TYR A 47 5.70 8.49 11.01
N THR A 48 6.40 7.66 10.24
CA THR A 48 7.51 6.83 10.72
C THR A 48 8.85 7.43 10.30
N ALA A 49 9.81 7.49 11.22
CA ALA A 49 11.16 7.95 10.89
C ALA A 49 11.83 7.08 9.81
N HIS A 50 12.48 7.74 8.86
CA HIS A 50 13.10 7.08 7.71
C HIS A 50 14.12 5.99 8.07
N ASP A 51 14.84 6.12 9.18
CA ASP A 51 15.82 5.12 9.63
C ASP A 51 15.17 3.81 10.11
N ARG A 52 13.88 3.82 10.45
CA ARG A 52 13.09 2.64 10.82
C ARG A 52 12.51 1.89 9.63
N ILE A 53 12.35 2.55 8.48
CA ILE A 53 11.80 1.95 7.27
C ILE A 53 12.85 1.02 6.65
N THR A 54 12.67 -0.28 6.89
CA THR A 54 13.52 -1.39 6.45
C THR A 54 12.67 -2.46 5.74
N PRO A 55 13.26 -3.42 5.00
CA PRO A 55 12.48 -4.49 4.37
C PRO A 55 11.65 -5.28 5.37
N ALA A 56 12.17 -5.56 6.58
CA ALA A 56 11.42 -6.25 7.62
C ALA A 56 10.22 -5.41 8.10
N TRP A 57 10.40 -4.11 8.27
CA TRP A 57 9.34 -3.18 8.67
C TRP A 57 8.22 -3.10 7.62
N VAL A 58 8.56 -3.15 6.33
CA VAL A 58 7.56 -3.20 5.24
C VAL A 58 6.89 -4.58 5.20
N GLU A 59 7.63 -5.67 5.36
CA GLU A 59 7.07 -7.03 5.36
C GLU A 59 6.03 -7.21 6.47
N GLU A 60 6.28 -6.69 7.67
CA GLU A 60 5.33 -6.69 8.81
C GLU A 60 4.02 -5.93 8.52
N ARG A 61 4.01 -5.09 7.49
CA ARG A 61 2.84 -4.31 7.06
C ARG A 61 2.07 -4.97 5.92
N ILE A 62 2.61 -6.03 5.31
CA ILE A 62 1.92 -6.75 4.24
C ILE A 62 1.03 -7.83 4.85
N LEU A 63 -0.27 -7.62 4.77
CA LEU A 63 -1.29 -8.60 5.13
C LEU A 63 -1.81 -9.28 3.87
N VAL A 64 -1.90 -10.61 3.91
CA VAL A 64 -2.41 -11.40 2.79
C VAL A 64 -3.55 -12.26 3.31
N ALA A 65 -4.75 -12.09 2.76
CA ALA A 65 -5.90 -12.91 3.11
C ALA A 65 -5.65 -14.39 2.78
N GLU A 66 -6.28 -15.29 3.52
CA GLU A 66 -6.15 -16.73 3.28
C GLU A 66 -6.61 -17.13 1.86
N SER A 67 -7.67 -16.50 1.35
CA SER A 67 -8.13 -16.69 -0.04
C SER A 67 -7.06 -16.33 -1.08
N ALA A 68 -6.32 -15.23 -0.86
CA ALA A 68 -5.25 -14.77 -1.73
C ALA A 68 -4.04 -15.71 -1.69
N LYS A 69 -3.75 -16.33 -0.54
CA LYS A 69 -2.72 -17.38 -0.42
C LYS A 69 -3.06 -18.66 -1.19
N GLN A 70 -4.35 -18.88 -1.50
CA GLN A 70 -4.82 -20.04 -2.26
C GLN A 70 -4.88 -19.79 -3.77
N CYS A 71 -4.69 -18.55 -4.22
CA CYS A 71 -4.61 -18.22 -5.64
C CYS A 71 -3.45 -18.96 -6.33
N ARG A 72 -3.61 -19.20 -7.65
CA ARG A 72 -2.55 -19.83 -8.46
C ARG A 72 -1.26 -19.02 -8.46
N TYR A 73 -1.39 -17.70 -8.44
CA TYR A 73 -0.30 -16.75 -8.38
C TYR A 73 -0.41 -16.10 -7.00
N THR A 74 0.60 -16.27 -6.17
CA THR A 74 0.63 -15.70 -4.82
C THR A 74 1.82 -14.77 -4.70
N VAL A 75 1.66 -13.69 -3.96
CA VAL A 75 2.72 -12.72 -3.71
C VAL A 75 3.71 -13.29 -2.70
N ASN A 76 5.00 -13.08 -2.94
CA ASN A 76 6.07 -13.31 -1.97
C ASN A 76 6.30 -12.01 -1.19
N THR A 77 5.81 -11.96 0.05
CA THR A 77 5.84 -10.75 0.90
C THR A 77 7.26 -10.25 1.13
N LYS A 78 8.21 -11.16 1.31
CA LYS A 78 9.62 -10.82 1.52
C LYS A 78 10.24 -10.14 0.30
N ILE A 79 10.10 -10.74 -0.87
CA ILE A 79 10.62 -10.15 -2.13
C ILE A 79 9.91 -8.83 -2.41
N LEU A 80 8.60 -8.76 -2.16
CA LEU A 80 7.84 -7.53 -2.32
C LEU A 80 8.36 -6.42 -1.40
N ALA A 81 8.61 -6.72 -0.12
CA ALA A 81 9.15 -5.74 0.82
C ALA A 81 10.57 -5.28 0.45
N GLU A 82 11.43 -6.20 0.02
CA GLU A 82 12.77 -5.89 -0.50
C GLU A 82 12.70 -4.99 -1.76
N TYR A 83 11.78 -5.28 -2.66
CA TYR A 83 11.51 -4.46 -3.85
C TYR A 83 11.06 -3.05 -3.47
N LEU A 84 10.00 -2.92 -2.66
CA LEU A 84 9.42 -1.63 -2.30
C LEU A 84 10.42 -0.73 -1.57
N THR A 85 11.18 -1.28 -0.62
CA THR A 85 12.19 -0.50 0.11
C THR A 85 13.37 -0.05 -0.74
N ARG A 86 13.61 -0.71 -1.88
CA ARG A 86 14.65 -0.34 -2.84
C ARG A 86 14.18 0.77 -3.79
N VAL A 87 12.93 0.73 -4.25
CA VAL A 87 12.45 1.58 -5.35
C VAL A 87 11.53 2.73 -4.91
N VAL A 88 10.84 2.57 -3.78
CA VAL A 88 9.89 3.56 -3.28
C VAL A 88 10.61 4.53 -2.33
N PRO A 89 10.53 5.85 -2.54
CA PRO A 89 11.08 6.83 -1.62
C PRO A 89 10.51 6.66 -0.22
N LYS A 90 11.35 6.88 0.80
CA LYS A 90 10.93 6.76 2.20
C LYS A 90 9.83 7.75 2.56
N ASP A 91 9.82 8.93 1.94
CA ASP A 91 8.76 9.93 2.05
C ASP A 91 7.39 9.44 1.55
N VAL A 92 7.35 8.41 0.69
CA VAL A 92 6.09 7.76 0.29
C VAL A 92 5.70 6.66 1.29
N LEU A 93 6.68 5.94 1.83
CA LEU A 93 6.45 4.82 2.75
C LEU A 93 6.21 5.25 4.21
N HIS A 94 6.58 6.48 4.60
CA HIS A 94 6.59 6.88 6.00
C HIS A 94 5.21 6.98 6.66
N THR A 95 4.15 7.12 5.85
CA THR A 95 2.76 7.10 6.30
C THR A 95 2.12 5.72 6.20
N LEU A 96 2.82 4.72 5.64
CA LEU A 96 2.26 3.39 5.39
C LEU A 96 1.91 2.65 6.69
N GLU A 97 0.62 2.37 6.86
CA GLU A 97 0.13 1.51 7.93
C GLU A 97 0.11 0.05 7.48
N LYS A 98 -0.61 -0.28 6.40
CA LYS A 98 -0.71 -1.64 5.86
C LYS A 98 -0.81 -1.69 4.34
N ILE A 99 -0.30 -2.78 3.77
CA ILE A 99 -0.60 -3.24 2.41
C ILE A 99 -1.44 -4.50 2.56
N ILE A 100 -2.64 -4.51 2.00
CA ILE A 100 -3.58 -5.63 2.11
C ILE A 100 -3.75 -6.28 0.75
N ILE A 101 -3.56 -7.59 0.67
CA ILE A 101 -3.76 -8.38 -0.54
C ILE A 101 -4.96 -9.32 -0.32
N VAL A 102 -6.02 -9.10 -1.09
CA VAL A 102 -7.30 -9.83 -1.00
C VAL A 102 -7.66 -10.52 -2.31
N THR A 103 -8.69 -11.37 -2.27
CA THR A 103 -9.44 -11.81 -3.47
C THR A 103 -10.85 -11.25 -3.50
N ASP A 104 -11.17 -10.40 -2.53
CA ASP A 104 -12.48 -9.81 -2.32
C ASP A 104 -13.56 -10.87 -2.09
N ASP A 105 -13.22 -11.85 -1.24
CA ASP A 105 -14.18 -12.72 -0.57
C ASP A 105 -14.64 -12.01 0.71
N GLU A 106 -15.93 -12.07 1.07
CA GLU A 106 -16.45 -11.46 2.31
C GLU A 106 -15.61 -11.85 3.54
N LYS A 107 -15.07 -13.08 3.55
CA LYS A 107 -14.23 -13.60 4.63
C LYS A 107 -12.85 -12.94 4.73
N ASP A 108 -12.35 -12.34 3.65
CA ASP A 108 -11.09 -11.59 3.66
C ASP A 108 -11.23 -10.42 4.64
N TRP A 109 -12.37 -9.75 4.62
CA TRP A 109 -12.65 -8.60 5.48
C TRP A 109 -12.81 -9.01 6.95
N GLU A 110 -13.51 -10.11 7.21
CA GLU A 110 -13.62 -10.70 8.55
C GLU A 110 -12.25 -11.09 9.14
N GLU A 111 -11.32 -11.57 8.30
CA GLU A 111 -9.96 -11.93 8.70
C GLU A 111 -9.08 -10.70 8.98
N LEU A 112 -9.21 -9.67 8.16
CA LEU A 112 -8.22 -8.59 8.06
C LEU A 112 -8.58 -7.33 8.85
N PHE A 113 -9.86 -6.98 8.98
CA PHE A 113 -10.29 -5.77 9.71
C PHE A 113 -9.79 -5.71 11.15
N PRO A 114 -9.87 -6.79 11.95
CA PRO A 114 -9.35 -6.77 13.31
C PRO A 114 -7.83 -6.56 13.43
N GLN A 115 -7.09 -6.61 12.31
CA GLN A 115 -5.66 -6.35 12.25
C GLN A 115 -5.33 -4.90 11.84
N LEU A 116 -6.34 -4.11 11.49
CA LEU A 116 -6.23 -2.68 11.24
C LEU A 116 -6.56 -1.91 12.51
N GLU A 117 -5.96 -0.75 12.68
CA GLU A 117 -6.14 0.08 13.86
C GLU A 117 -6.83 1.40 13.50
N ASP A 118 -7.76 1.85 14.34
CA ASP A 118 -8.24 3.23 14.34
C ASP A 118 -7.15 4.17 14.87
N ARG A 119 -7.45 5.47 14.87
CA ARG A 119 -6.54 6.51 15.37
C ARG A 119 -6.09 6.34 16.82
N HIS A 120 -6.80 5.55 17.63
CA HIS A 120 -6.47 5.28 19.03
C HIS A 120 -5.77 3.92 19.22
N GLY A 121 -5.45 3.22 18.14
CA GLY A 121 -4.88 1.88 18.20
C GLY A 121 -5.90 0.78 18.46
N ASN A 122 -7.20 1.04 18.36
CA ASN A 122 -8.23 0.00 18.53
C ASN A 122 -8.45 -0.74 17.21
N PRO A 123 -8.69 -2.06 17.24
CA PRO A 123 -9.08 -2.82 16.06
C PRO A 123 -10.29 -2.23 15.35
N ILE A 124 -10.21 -2.11 14.02
CA ILE A 124 -11.35 -1.76 13.19
C ILE A 124 -12.27 -2.99 13.10
N LEU A 125 -13.54 -2.82 13.45
CA LEU A 125 -14.51 -3.94 13.49
C LEU A 125 -15.49 -3.91 12.31
N GLU A 126 -15.83 -2.72 11.83
CA GLU A 126 -16.73 -2.53 10.70
C GLU A 126 -16.25 -1.30 9.92
N VAL A 127 -16.34 -1.37 8.59
CA VAL A 127 -16.17 -0.20 7.73
C VAL A 127 -17.36 -0.09 6.80
N CYS A 128 -17.87 1.13 6.64
CA CYS A 128 -19.12 1.38 5.93
C CYS A 128 -19.00 1.26 4.39
N ASP A 129 -17.81 1.52 3.84
CA ASP A 129 -17.58 1.61 2.39
C ASP A 129 -16.41 0.71 1.98
N LEU A 130 -16.73 -0.55 1.67
CA LEU A 130 -15.76 -1.47 1.07
C LEU A 130 -15.44 -1.07 -0.37
N PRO A 131 -14.21 -1.32 -0.86
CA PRO A 131 -13.87 -1.11 -2.27
C PRO A 131 -14.78 -1.93 -3.20
N ASP A 132 -15.04 -1.41 -4.40
CA ASP A 132 -15.77 -2.14 -5.44
C ASP A 132 -15.00 -3.41 -5.84
N GLU A 133 -15.71 -4.54 -5.97
CA GLU A 133 -15.16 -5.87 -6.26
C GLU A 133 -14.32 -5.94 -7.55
N THR A 134 -14.55 -4.98 -8.47
CA THR A 134 -13.86 -4.89 -9.76
C THR A 134 -12.57 -4.08 -9.72
N LEU A 135 -12.33 -3.32 -8.65
CA LEU A 135 -11.11 -2.52 -8.51
C LEU A 135 -9.91 -3.44 -8.30
N VAL A 136 -8.84 -3.18 -9.06
CA VAL A 136 -7.57 -3.91 -8.94
C VAL A 136 -6.75 -3.45 -7.73
N GLY A 137 -6.94 -2.20 -7.31
CA GLY A 137 -6.32 -1.61 -6.13
C GLY A 137 -7.14 -0.43 -5.61
N TYR A 138 -6.85 -0.04 -4.37
CA TYR A 138 -7.51 1.09 -3.72
C TYR A 138 -6.64 1.64 -2.58
N GLN A 139 -6.41 2.95 -2.58
CA GLN A 139 -5.79 3.67 -1.47
C GLN A 139 -6.85 4.14 -0.47
N TRP A 140 -6.76 3.64 0.77
CA TRP A 140 -7.66 4.01 1.86
C TRP A 140 -7.06 5.14 2.71
N ALA A 141 -7.28 6.39 2.30
CA ALA A 141 -6.67 7.58 2.89
C ALA A 141 -6.91 7.77 4.40
N MET A 142 -8.05 7.33 4.90
CA MET A 142 -8.39 7.45 6.32
C MET A 142 -7.50 6.58 7.21
N TYR A 143 -7.06 5.43 6.71
CA TYR A 143 -6.29 4.44 7.47
C TYR A 143 -4.85 4.31 6.99
N GLN A 144 -4.46 5.07 5.96
CA GLN A 144 -3.14 4.97 5.33
C GLN A 144 -2.80 3.54 4.88
N VAL A 145 -3.82 2.89 4.30
CA VAL A 145 -3.75 1.51 3.82
C VAL A 145 -3.79 1.50 2.30
N VAL A 146 -3.02 0.60 1.70
CA VAL A 146 -3.16 0.24 0.28
C VAL A 146 -3.76 -1.15 0.17
N LEU A 147 -4.77 -1.29 -0.67
CA LEU A 147 -5.40 -2.56 -0.97
C LEU A 147 -5.08 -3.01 -2.40
N ILE A 148 -4.83 -4.31 -2.57
CA ILE A 148 -4.63 -4.97 -3.86
C ILE A 148 -5.60 -6.14 -3.97
N ASN A 149 -6.46 -6.09 -4.98
CA ASN A 149 -7.35 -7.20 -5.32
C ASN A 149 -6.64 -8.12 -6.32
N LEU A 150 -6.00 -9.15 -5.78
CA LEU A 150 -5.22 -10.11 -6.57
C LEU A 150 -6.09 -10.88 -7.56
N LYS A 151 -7.35 -11.17 -7.21
CA LYS A 151 -8.29 -11.89 -8.09
C LYS A 151 -8.68 -11.03 -9.29
N ALA A 152 -8.99 -9.75 -9.08
CA ALA A 152 -9.28 -8.80 -10.16
C ALA A 152 -8.10 -8.70 -11.13
N ILE A 153 -6.88 -8.54 -10.62
CA ILE A 153 -5.65 -8.51 -11.44
C ILE A 153 -5.48 -9.81 -12.24
N ILE A 154 -5.70 -10.97 -11.61
CA ILE A 154 -5.61 -12.27 -12.30
C ILE A 154 -6.64 -12.40 -13.41
N ASN A 155 -7.86 -11.90 -13.20
CA ASN A 155 -8.93 -11.94 -14.20
C ASN A 155 -8.59 -11.02 -15.37
N ALA A 156 -8.18 -9.77 -15.11
CA ALA A 156 -7.75 -8.84 -16.15
C ALA A 156 -6.58 -9.40 -16.99
N ALA A 157 -5.57 -9.99 -16.34
CA ALA A 157 -4.45 -10.62 -17.05
C ALA A 157 -4.88 -11.81 -17.94
N ARG A 158 -5.89 -12.57 -17.54
CA ARG A 158 -6.44 -13.69 -18.34
C ARG A 158 -7.27 -13.22 -19.52
N GLU A 159 -7.98 -12.11 -19.37
CA GLU A 159 -8.73 -11.50 -20.47
C GLU A 159 -7.80 -10.98 -21.56
N LEU A 160 -6.65 -10.41 -21.16
CA LEU A 160 -5.60 -9.99 -22.11
C LEU A 160 -4.91 -11.19 -22.80
N TRP A 161 -4.67 -12.29 -22.07
CA TRP A 161 -3.91 -13.45 -22.59
C TRP A 161 -4.58 -14.80 -22.35
N PRO A 162 -5.73 -15.08 -23.01
CA PRO A 162 -6.56 -16.24 -22.70
C PRO A 162 -5.92 -17.61 -22.96
N MET A 163 -4.83 -17.67 -23.75
CA MET A 163 -4.22 -18.95 -24.18
C MET A 163 -2.74 -19.13 -23.82
N VAL A 164 -2.09 -18.18 -23.15
CA VAL A 164 -0.63 -18.24 -22.90
C VAL A 164 -0.29 -18.06 -21.42
N GLY A 165 -0.26 -19.18 -20.70
CA GLY A 165 -0.09 -19.17 -19.24
C GLY A 165 1.20 -18.52 -18.71
N MET A 166 2.30 -18.52 -19.49
CA MET A 166 3.50 -17.77 -19.12
C MET A 166 3.32 -16.26 -19.23
N MET A 167 2.55 -15.79 -20.23
CA MET A 167 2.24 -14.37 -20.38
C MET A 167 1.31 -13.92 -19.25
N VAL A 168 0.27 -14.69 -18.92
CA VAL A 168 -0.61 -14.40 -17.76
C VAL A 168 0.20 -14.22 -16.47
N LYS A 169 1.19 -15.08 -16.22
CA LYS A 169 2.02 -14.99 -15.01
C LYS A 169 2.86 -13.69 -14.96
N SER A 170 3.39 -13.25 -16.11
CA SER A 170 4.15 -12.02 -16.22
C SER A 170 3.24 -10.80 -15.99
N GLU A 171 2.07 -10.80 -16.63
CA GLU A 171 1.09 -9.72 -16.50
C GLU A 171 0.52 -9.59 -15.10
N VAL A 172 0.28 -10.71 -14.40
CA VAL A 172 -0.12 -10.65 -12.99
C VAL A 172 0.98 -10.01 -12.15
N ASN A 173 2.26 -10.30 -12.43
CA ASN A 173 3.37 -9.67 -11.71
C ASN A 173 3.41 -8.17 -11.97
N THR A 174 3.35 -7.77 -13.25
CA THR A 174 3.31 -6.36 -13.64
C THR A 174 2.13 -5.66 -12.99
N GLY A 175 0.91 -6.20 -13.11
CA GLY A 175 -0.29 -5.62 -12.50
C GLY A 175 -0.19 -5.47 -10.99
N VAL A 176 0.30 -6.48 -10.27
CA VAL A 176 0.53 -6.35 -8.81
C VAL A 176 1.49 -5.20 -8.50
N CYS A 177 2.63 -5.12 -9.20
CA CYS A 177 3.63 -4.11 -8.92
C CYS A 177 3.19 -2.70 -9.32
N THR A 178 2.61 -2.52 -10.51
CA THR A 178 2.20 -1.20 -10.99
C THR A 178 1.00 -0.68 -10.21
N THR A 179 -0.01 -1.51 -9.91
CA THR A 179 -1.14 -1.11 -9.06
C THR A 179 -0.66 -0.73 -7.67
N LEU A 180 0.23 -1.52 -7.05
CA LEU A 180 0.75 -1.17 -5.72
C LEU A 180 1.55 0.13 -5.71
N LEU A 181 2.38 0.37 -6.71
CA LEU A 181 3.11 1.63 -6.85
C LEU A 181 2.15 2.81 -7.05
N HIS A 182 1.10 2.64 -7.86
CA HIS A 182 0.07 3.65 -8.11
C HIS A 182 -0.62 4.07 -6.81
N GLU A 183 -1.15 3.10 -6.07
CA GLU A 183 -1.86 3.36 -4.81
C GLU A 183 -0.94 3.89 -3.70
N LEU A 184 0.33 3.45 -3.65
CA LEU A 184 1.31 4.04 -2.73
C LEU A 184 1.58 5.51 -3.08
N PHE A 185 1.60 5.87 -4.36
CA PHE A 185 1.81 7.27 -4.75
C PHE A 185 0.62 8.16 -4.36
N HIS A 186 -0.61 7.65 -4.41
CA HIS A 186 -1.77 8.35 -3.86
C HIS A 186 -1.62 8.64 -2.36
N MET A 187 -0.96 7.76 -1.59
CA MET A 187 -0.67 8.07 -0.18
C MET A 187 0.18 9.32 -0.03
N ALA A 188 1.22 9.48 -0.87
CA ALA A 188 2.06 10.67 -0.86
C ALA A 188 1.30 11.91 -1.34
N GLN A 189 0.43 11.78 -2.34
CA GLN A 189 -0.43 12.88 -2.79
C GLN A 189 -1.42 13.35 -1.70
N ASN A 190 -1.84 12.43 -0.83
CA ASN A 190 -2.75 12.67 0.29
C ASN A 190 -2.03 13.00 1.61
N ASP A 191 -0.70 13.16 1.59
CA ASP A 191 0.12 13.58 2.71
C ASP A 191 0.38 15.11 2.63
N PRO A 192 -0.18 15.91 3.56
CA PRO A 192 -0.01 17.37 3.56
C PRO A 192 1.45 17.82 3.69
N TYR A 193 2.33 16.97 4.21
CA TYR A 193 3.72 17.28 4.46
C TYR A 193 4.68 16.55 3.51
N ALA A 194 4.14 15.92 2.44
CA ALA A 194 4.97 15.31 1.41
C ALA A 194 5.86 16.35 0.72
N PRO A 195 7.15 16.07 0.50
CA PRO A 195 8.05 17.03 -0.13
C PRO A 195 7.68 17.27 -1.60
N GLU A 196 7.57 18.54 -1.99
CA GLU A 196 7.19 18.97 -3.35
C GLU A 196 8.02 18.33 -4.48
N GLU A 197 9.30 18.03 -4.20
CA GLU A 197 10.21 17.42 -5.16
C GLU A 197 9.75 16.02 -5.62
N LEU A 198 8.92 15.31 -4.84
CA LEU A 198 8.31 14.03 -5.26
C LEU A 198 7.40 14.18 -6.47
N PHE A 199 6.74 15.34 -6.61
CA PHE A 199 5.73 15.57 -7.63
C PHE A 199 6.29 16.28 -8.87
N LYS A 200 7.58 16.63 -8.85
CA LYS A 200 8.20 17.45 -9.87
C LYS A 200 8.31 16.72 -11.21
N GLY A 201 7.81 17.37 -12.26
CA GLY A 201 7.86 16.82 -13.62
C GLY A 201 6.78 15.78 -13.92
N LEU A 202 5.90 15.48 -12.96
CA LEU A 202 4.72 14.65 -13.18
C LEU A 202 3.56 15.45 -13.77
N PRO A 203 2.58 14.77 -14.41
CA PRO A 203 1.30 15.36 -14.77
C PRO A 203 0.64 16.12 -13.61
N LYS A 204 -0.20 17.11 -13.94
CA LYS A 204 -0.98 17.86 -12.93
C LYS A 204 -2.19 17.09 -12.40
N ASP A 205 -2.73 16.21 -13.22
CA ASP A 205 -3.86 15.36 -12.85
C ASP A 205 -3.34 14.25 -11.90
N PRO A 206 -3.89 14.12 -10.67
CA PRO A 206 -3.35 13.21 -9.66
C PRO A 206 -3.29 11.75 -10.12
N GLU A 207 -4.32 11.28 -10.83
CA GLU A 207 -4.37 9.92 -11.38
C GLU A 207 -3.30 9.70 -12.45
N GLN A 208 -3.17 10.63 -13.41
CA GLN A 208 -2.08 10.54 -14.39
C GLN A 208 -0.69 10.65 -13.76
N ALA A 209 -0.54 11.39 -12.66
CA ALA A 209 0.72 11.49 -11.94
C ALA A 209 1.09 10.18 -11.24
N ALA A 210 0.14 9.55 -10.56
CA ALA A 210 0.31 8.24 -9.93
C ALA A 210 0.64 7.16 -10.97
N GLU A 211 -0.10 7.12 -12.08
CA GLU A 211 0.12 6.16 -13.17
C GLU A 211 1.50 6.37 -13.80
N ALA A 212 1.86 7.62 -14.14
CA ALA A 212 3.15 7.93 -14.75
C ALA A 212 4.32 7.58 -13.82
N TRP A 213 4.18 7.85 -12.52
CA TRP A 213 5.19 7.51 -11.52
C TRP A 213 5.32 5.99 -11.35
N ALA A 214 4.20 5.27 -11.27
CA ALA A 214 4.17 3.83 -11.10
C ALA A 214 4.79 3.10 -12.31
N ILE A 215 4.41 3.49 -13.53
CA ILE A 215 4.98 2.92 -14.77
C ILE A 215 6.48 3.19 -14.83
N ASN A 216 6.91 4.44 -14.63
CA ASN A 216 8.33 4.79 -14.75
C ASN A 216 9.20 4.05 -13.72
N THR A 217 8.70 3.90 -12.49
CA THR A 217 9.38 3.14 -11.42
C THR A 217 9.47 1.66 -11.79
N TRP A 218 8.39 1.07 -12.29
CA TRP A 218 8.38 -0.32 -12.76
C TRP A 218 9.31 -0.57 -13.95
N GLU A 219 9.30 0.30 -14.96
CA GLU A 219 10.15 0.15 -16.14
C GLU A 219 11.65 0.30 -15.82
N THR A 220 12.00 1.10 -14.81
CA THR A 220 13.39 1.32 -14.41
C THR A 220 13.92 0.17 -13.56
N ASP A 221 13.13 -0.31 -12.59
CA ASP A 221 13.64 -1.11 -11.47
C ASP A 221 12.76 -2.31 -11.09
N GLY A 222 11.78 -2.67 -11.95
CA GLY A 222 10.79 -3.70 -11.70
C GLY A 222 11.35 -5.06 -11.31
N GLU A 223 10.66 -5.74 -10.39
CA GLU A 223 11.09 -7.01 -9.82
C GLU A 223 9.99 -8.07 -9.87
N TYR A 224 10.41 -9.33 -9.92
CA TYR A 224 9.48 -10.46 -9.92
C TYR A 224 9.13 -10.88 -8.50
N VAL A 225 7.92 -10.54 -8.05
CA VAL A 225 7.48 -10.66 -6.65
C VAL A 225 6.53 -11.85 -6.41
N LEU A 226 6.13 -12.60 -7.44
CA LEU A 226 5.26 -13.76 -7.27
C LEU A 226 6.06 -15.01 -6.87
N ASN A 227 5.45 -15.87 -6.05
CA ASN A 227 6.03 -17.17 -5.72
C ASN A 227 6.20 -18.04 -6.97
N GLN A 228 7.21 -18.91 -6.94
CA GLN A 228 7.31 -19.98 -7.93
C GLN A 228 6.07 -20.87 -7.81
N LEU A 229 5.46 -21.19 -8.94
CA LEU A 229 4.28 -22.06 -8.99
C LEU A 229 4.65 -23.38 -8.28
N LYS A 230 3.88 -23.74 -7.24
CA LYS A 230 3.97 -25.09 -6.69
C LYS A 230 3.70 -26.05 -7.84
N SER A 231 4.69 -26.83 -8.25
CA SER A 231 4.49 -27.90 -9.21
C SER A 231 3.41 -28.81 -8.63
N ALA A 232 2.27 -28.95 -9.31
CA ALA A 232 1.25 -29.90 -8.92
C ALA A 232 1.94 -31.24 -8.66
N ASN A 233 1.82 -31.77 -7.43
CA ASN A 233 2.30 -33.09 -7.09
C ASN A 233 1.79 -34.04 -8.17
N LYS A 234 2.68 -34.48 -9.06
CA LYS A 234 2.44 -35.64 -9.91
C LYS A 234 2.32 -36.80 -8.93
N LYS A 235 1.10 -37.09 -8.46
CA LYS A 235 0.78 -38.41 -7.93
C LYS A 235 1.10 -39.35 -9.07
N SER A 236 2.23 -40.03 -8.96
CA SER A 236 2.57 -41.16 -9.80
C SER A 236 1.40 -42.12 -9.75
N ILE A 237 0.71 -42.27 -10.87
CA ILE A 237 -0.14 -43.42 -11.09
C ILE A 237 0.84 -44.59 -11.22
N GLY A 238 1.16 -45.19 -10.08
CA GLY A 238 1.88 -46.46 -10.01
C GLY A 238 0.96 -47.55 -10.53
N LYS A 239 1.47 -48.28 -11.52
CA LYS A 239 0.88 -49.46 -12.14
C LYS A 239 0.60 -50.56 -11.13
#